data_AF-A0A4P1RPH9-F1
#
_entry.id   AF-A0A4P1RPH9-F1
#
_cell.length_a   1.000
_cell.length_b   1.000
_cell.length_c   1.000
_cell.angle_alpha   90.00
_cell.angle_beta   90.00
_cell.angle_gamma   90.00
#
_symmetry.space_group_name_H-M   'P 1'
#
loop_
_entity.id
_entity.type
_entity.pdbx_description
1 polymer ?
#
loop_
_entity_poly.entity_id
_entity_poly.type
_entity_poly.pdbx_seq_one_letter_code
_entity_poly.pdbx_strand_id
1 'polypeptide(L)'
;MHLKKPSHPNRGVPTAVNCLSTILKEPVVRSSFVQADGVKLLVPLISPASTQQSIQLLYETCLCIWLLSYYEPAIEYLATSKALPRLIDVVKSSTKEKVVRVVVLTLKNLLSKGTLGAQMVDFQLPQVVQSLKAQAWSDEVVRVVVLTLKNLLSKGTLGAQMVDFQLPQVVQSLKAQAWSDEDLLEALNSLEEGLKDNIKKLSSFDKYKQEVLLGHLDWSPMHKDCLFWRENITNFEENDFQILRVLITVLDISNDPRTLAVVCFDLSQFIQHHPSGRLIVADLKAKERVMKLMNHENAEVTKSALLCIQRLFLGSKYASFLQA
;
A
#
# COMPACT_ATOMS: atom_id res chain seq x y z
N MET A 1 -34.05 20.96 -5.94
CA MET A 1 -34.04 22.04 -6.95
C MET A 1 -32.71 22.81 -6.94
N HIS A 2 -32.24 23.32 -5.79
CA HIS A 2 -30.99 24.09 -5.69
C HIS A 2 -29.69 23.34 -6.06
N LEU A 3 -29.59 22.02 -5.82
CA LEU A 3 -28.42 21.24 -6.27
C LEU A 3 -28.38 21.02 -7.80
N LYS A 4 -29.53 21.09 -8.48
CA LYS A 4 -29.62 20.92 -9.95
C LYS A 4 -29.40 22.25 -10.70
N LYS A 5 -29.89 23.37 -10.14
CA LYS A 5 -29.69 24.74 -10.65
C LYS A 5 -29.63 25.74 -9.48
N PRO A 6 -28.45 26.03 -8.91
CA PRO A 6 -28.34 26.96 -7.80
C PRO A 6 -28.43 28.41 -8.27
N SER A 7 -29.40 29.18 -7.77
CA SER A 7 -29.49 30.63 -8.01
C SER A 7 -28.30 31.41 -7.43
N HIS A 8 -27.72 30.91 -6.35
CA HIS A 8 -26.49 31.42 -5.74
C HIS A 8 -25.57 30.24 -5.34
N PRO A 9 -24.66 29.78 -6.21
CA PRO A 9 -23.85 28.58 -5.97
C PRO A 9 -23.10 28.59 -4.62
N ASN A 10 -22.50 29.73 -4.27
CA ASN A 10 -21.66 29.87 -3.07
C ASN A 10 -22.43 29.87 -1.74
N ARG A 11 -23.78 29.97 -1.76
CA ARG A 11 -24.62 29.96 -0.56
C ARG A 11 -25.68 28.86 -0.59
N GLY A 12 -26.34 28.71 -1.74
CA GLY A 12 -27.41 27.73 -1.93
C GLY A 12 -26.93 26.29 -1.90
N VAL A 13 -25.72 25.99 -2.40
CA VAL A 13 -25.18 24.62 -2.35
C VAL A 13 -24.84 24.21 -0.91
N PRO A 14 -24.05 24.98 -0.11
CA PRO A 14 -23.84 24.68 1.30
C PRO A 14 -25.12 24.50 2.10
N THR A 15 -26.09 25.41 1.97
CA THR A 15 -27.37 25.27 2.69
C THR A 15 -28.13 24.01 2.29
N ALA A 16 -28.19 23.69 1.00
CA ALA A 16 -28.87 22.49 0.53
C ALA A 16 -28.18 21.20 1.03
N VAL A 17 -26.85 21.15 1.02
CA VAL A 17 -26.08 20.00 1.52
C VAL A 17 -26.24 19.85 3.04
N ASN A 18 -26.21 20.96 3.80
CA ASN A 18 -26.48 20.94 5.23
C ASN A 18 -27.86 20.34 5.56
N CYS A 19 -28.92 20.83 4.89
CA CYS A 19 -30.27 20.28 5.04
C CYS A 19 -30.31 18.80 4.67
N LEU A 20 -29.66 18.43 3.55
CA LEU A 20 -29.58 17.06 3.08
C LEU A 20 -28.94 16.11 4.11
N SER A 21 -27.86 16.57 4.78
CA SER A 21 -27.17 15.80 5.82
C SER A 21 -28.06 15.47 7.03
N THR A 22 -29.11 16.25 7.24
CA THR A 22 -30.09 16.01 8.30
C THR A 22 -31.15 15.02 7.85
N ILE A 23 -31.73 15.20 6.66
CA ILE A 23 -32.86 14.38 6.18
C ILE A 23 -32.43 13.00 5.67
N LEU A 24 -31.19 12.82 5.19
CA LEU A 24 -30.68 11.51 4.75
C LEU A 24 -30.54 10.50 5.89
N LYS A 25 -30.70 10.92 7.15
CA LYS A 25 -30.80 10.00 8.28
C LYS A 25 -31.99 9.05 8.12
N GLU A 26 -33.08 9.52 7.51
CA GLU A 26 -34.28 8.72 7.27
C GLU A 26 -34.11 7.78 6.04
N PRO A 27 -34.29 6.45 6.18
CA PRO A 27 -34.12 5.50 5.08
C PRO A 27 -34.98 5.80 3.84
N VAL A 28 -36.22 6.26 4.04
CA VAL A 28 -37.15 6.62 2.94
C VAL A 28 -36.59 7.77 2.09
N VAL A 29 -35.92 8.73 2.75
CA VAL A 29 -35.31 9.87 2.06
C VAL A 29 -34.10 9.41 1.24
N ARG A 30 -33.30 8.44 1.73
CA ARG A 30 -32.18 7.87 0.96
C ARG A 30 -32.67 7.24 -0.34
N SER A 31 -33.73 6.43 -0.25
CA SER A 31 -34.32 5.80 -1.44
C SER A 31 -34.81 6.84 -2.46
N SER A 32 -35.60 7.81 -2.00
CA SER A 32 -36.13 8.90 -2.85
C SER A 32 -35.00 9.72 -3.49
N PHE A 33 -33.94 10.00 -2.73
CA PHE A 33 -32.80 10.78 -3.20
C PHE A 33 -31.99 10.05 -4.27
N VAL A 34 -31.77 8.73 -4.11
CA VAL A 34 -31.09 7.91 -5.11
C VAL A 34 -31.92 7.79 -6.39
N GLN A 35 -33.23 7.54 -6.27
CA GLN A 35 -34.15 7.50 -7.43
C GLN A 35 -34.17 8.82 -8.21
N ALA A 36 -33.95 9.95 -7.53
CA ALA A 36 -33.89 11.27 -8.15
C ALA A 36 -32.51 11.63 -8.75
N ASP A 37 -31.60 10.66 -8.87
CA ASP A 37 -30.20 10.83 -9.29
C ASP A 37 -29.40 11.79 -8.39
N GLY A 38 -29.78 11.90 -7.12
CA GLY A 38 -29.19 12.85 -6.18
C GLY A 38 -27.70 12.59 -5.91
N VAL A 39 -27.28 11.31 -5.88
CA VAL A 39 -25.87 10.93 -5.63
C VAL A 39 -24.93 11.53 -6.66
N LYS A 40 -25.38 11.65 -7.93
CA LYS A 40 -24.60 12.25 -9.02
C LYS A 40 -24.21 13.70 -8.75
N LEU A 41 -25.01 14.41 -7.96
CA LEU A 41 -24.80 15.83 -7.62
C LEU A 41 -23.80 16.01 -6.46
N LEU A 42 -23.63 15.00 -5.61
CA LEU A 42 -22.72 15.06 -4.46
C LEU A 42 -21.28 14.70 -4.81
N VAL A 43 -21.07 13.71 -5.70
CA VAL A 43 -19.72 13.23 -6.05
C VAL A 43 -18.75 14.34 -6.51
N PRO A 44 -19.16 15.31 -7.35
CA PRO A 44 -18.27 16.40 -7.77
C PRO A 44 -17.85 17.35 -6.63
N LEU A 45 -18.64 17.42 -5.55
CA LEU A 45 -18.37 18.28 -4.39
C LEU A 45 -17.33 17.68 -3.43
N ILE A 46 -16.94 16.42 -3.64
CA ILE A 46 -15.86 15.77 -2.89
C ILE A 46 -14.53 16.22 -3.51
N SER A 47 -13.91 17.23 -2.90
CA SER A 47 -12.60 17.75 -3.28
C SER A 47 -11.87 18.32 -2.07
N PRO A 48 -10.52 18.25 -2.03
CA PRO A 48 -9.72 18.90 -1.00
C PRO A 48 -10.12 20.38 -0.79
N ALA A 49 -10.16 20.81 0.47
CA ALA A 49 -10.66 22.13 0.85
C ALA A 49 -9.71 22.81 1.84
N SER A 50 -9.48 24.11 1.64
CA SER A 50 -8.55 24.90 2.46
C SER A 50 -9.23 25.97 3.31
N THR A 51 -10.34 26.54 2.85
CA THR A 51 -11.10 27.56 3.61
C THR A 51 -12.10 26.92 4.57
N GLN A 52 -12.39 27.58 5.69
CA GLN A 52 -13.34 27.07 6.69
C GLN A 52 -14.73 26.78 6.09
N GLN A 53 -15.22 27.63 5.19
CA GLN A 53 -16.50 27.43 4.52
C GLN A 53 -16.46 26.20 3.59
N SER A 54 -15.40 26.05 2.79
CA SER A 54 -15.24 24.87 1.93
C SER A 54 -15.03 23.57 2.72
N ILE A 55 -14.35 23.64 3.88
CA ILE A 55 -14.16 22.49 4.77
C ILE A 55 -15.49 22.03 5.35
N GLN A 56 -16.36 22.98 5.74
CA GLN A 56 -17.69 22.65 6.25
C GLN A 56 -18.54 22.00 5.16
N LEU A 57 -18.57 22.56 3.95
CA LEU A 57 -19.27 21.95 2.81
C LEU A 57 -18.73 20.55 2.49
N LEU A 58 -17.41 20.36 2.50
CA LEU A 58 -16.77 19.07 2.28
C LEU A 58 -17.20 18.06 3.35
N TYR A 59 -17.16 18.44 4.62
CA TYR A 59 -17.61 17.60 5.72
C TYR A 59 -19.07 17.16 5.54
N GLU A 60 -20.00 18.09 5.28
CA GLU A 60 -21.43 17.77 5.13
C GLU A 60 -21.70 16.94 3.88
N THR A 61 -20.95 17.18 2.80
CA THR A 61 -21.00 16.36 1.58
C THR A 61 -20.56 14.93 1.90
N CYS A 62 -19.40 14.74 2.54
CA CYS A 62 -18.92 13.42 2.95
C CYS A 62 -19.86 12.75 3.96
N LEU A 63 -20.52 13.50 4.84
CA LEU A 63 -21.55 12.99 5.73
C LEU A 63 -22.77 12.45 4.97
N CYS A 64 -23.21 13.15 3.93
CA CYS A 64 -24.27 12.64 3.04
C CYS A 64 -23.84 11.33 2.36
N ILE A 65 -22.61 11.25 1.85
CA ILE A 65 -22.07 10.03 1.22
C ILE A 65 -21.98 8.89 2.24
N TRP A 66 -21.54 9.16 3.47
CA TRP A 66 -21.51 8.19 4.54
C TRP A 66 -22.91 7.63 4.86
N LEU A 67 -23.92 8.48 5.00
CA LEU A 67 -25.30 8.04 5.23
C LEU A 67 -25.84 7.18 4.06
N LEU A 68 -25.48 7.54 2.83
CA LEU A 68 -25.83 6.79 1.62
C LEU A 68 -25.08 5.46 1.51
N SER A 69 -23.89 5.33 2.10
CA SER A 69 -23.12 4.06 2.10
C SER A 69 -23.81 2.91 2.86
N TYR A 70 -24.91 3.18 3.56
CA TYR A 70 -25.78 2.16 4.19
C TYR A 70 -26.92 1.69 3.27
N TYR A 71 -26.99 2.16 2.02
CA TYR A 71 -28.08 1.84 1.10
C TYR A 71 -27.54 1.30 -0.22
N GLU A 72 -27.83 0.03 -0.53
CA GLU A 72 -27.20 -0.71 -1.63
C GLU A 72 -27.26 -0.01 -3.00
N PRO A 73 -28.41 0.53 -3.46
CA PRO A 73 -28.46 1.23 -4.74
C PRO A 73 -27.56 2.48 -4.81
N ALA A 74 -27.29 3.13 -3.68
CA ALA A 74 -26.31 4.22 -3.65
C ALA A 74 -24.88 3.68 -3.79
N ILE A 75 -24.58 2.54 -3.18
CA ILE A 75 -23.25 1.89 -3.23
C ILE A 75 -22.93 1.49 -4.68
N GLU A 76 -23.88 0.91 -5.41
CA GLU A 76 -23.71 0.55 -6.83
C GLU A 76 -23.32 1.77 -7.69
N TYR A 77 -23.97 2.91 -7.46
CA TYR A 77 -23.59 4.16 -8.13
C TYR A 77 -22.22 4.66 -7.67
N LEU A 78 -21.92 4.62 -6.37
CA LEU A 78 -20.62 5.05 -5.85
C LEU A 78 -19.47 4.22 -6.46
N ALA A 79 -19.67 2.91 -6.62
CA ALA A 79 -18.68 1.97 -7.17
C ALA A 79 -18.35 2.21 -8.65
N THR A 80 -19.29 2.76 -9.42
CA THR A 80 -19.10 3.07 -10.84
C THR A 80 -18.72 4.53 -11.09
N SER A 81 -18.74 5.36 -10.05
CA SER A 81 -18.44 6.79 -10.12
C SER A 81 -17.00 7.12 -9.69
N LYS A 82 -16.61 8.39 -9.84
CA LYS A 82 -15.33 8.91 -9.32
C LYS A 82 -15.33 9.18 -7.80
N ALA A 83 -16.31 8.66 -7.05
CA ALA A 83 -16.41 8.92 -5.61
C ALA A 83 -15.22 8.35 -4.83
N LEU A 84 -14.83 7.11 -5.11
CA LEU A 84 -13.76 6.42 -4.39
C LEU A 84 -12.40 7.14 -4.45
N PRO A 85 -11.84 7.47 -5.64
CA PRO A 85 -10.57 8.19 -5.72
C PRO A 85 -10.64 9.59 -5.07
N ARG A 86 -11.80 10.28 -5.14
CA ARG A 86 -11.99 11.59 -4.49
C ARG A 86 -11.99 11.49 -2.96
N LEU A 87 -12.61 10.46 -2.40
CA LEU A 87 -12.60 10.20 -0.96
C LEU A 87 -11.18 9.92 -0.46
N ILE A 88 -10.42 9.11 -1.20
CA ILE A 88 -9.02 8.79 -0.86
C ILE A 88 -8.14 10.05 -0.89
N ASP A 89 -8.30 10.90 -1.91
CA ASP A 89 -7.58 12.17 -2.01
C ASP A 89 -7.89 13.12 -0.84
N VAL A 90 -9.16 13.21 -0.42
CA VAL A 90 -9.56 13.98 0.76
C VAL A 90 -8.90 13.47 2.03
N VAL A 91 -8.83 12.15 2.23
CA VAL A 91 -8.17 11.56 3.40
C VAL A 91 -6.65 11.80 3.39
N LYS A 92 -6.01 11.78 2.22
CA LYS A 92 -4.57 12.06 2.09
C LYS A 92 -4.23 13.53 2.37
N SER A 93 -5.12 14.45 1.99
CA SER A 93 -4.88 15.90 1.98
C SER A 93 -5.40 16.65 3.22
N SER A 94 -6.49 16.17 3.84
CA SER A 94 -7.19 16.90 4.89
C SER A 94 -6.46 16.84 6.23
N THR A 95 -6.33 18.00 6.87
CA THR A 95 -5.84 18.14 8.26
C THR A 95 -6.98 18.21 9.28
N LYS A 96 -8.23 18.06 8.81
CA LYS A 96 -9.43 18.24 9.64
C LYS A 96 -9.97 16.89 10.06
N GLU A 97 -9.84 16.59 11.35
CA GLU A 97 -10.20 15.32 11.95
C GLU A 97 -11.63 14.88 11.64
N LYS A 98 -12.60 15.78 11.81
CA LYS A 98 -14.01 15.49 11.49
C LYS A 98 -14.22 15.04 10.04
N VAL A 99 -13.45 15.57 9.09
CA VAL A 99 -13.51 15.23 7.66
C VAL A 99 -12.88 13.87 7.43
N VAL A 100 -11.68 13.64 7.97
CA VAL A 100 -10.98 12.35 7.83
C VAL A 100 -11.84 11.24 8.43
N ARG A 101 -12.38 11.44 9.62
CA ARG A 101 -13.24 10.46 10.32
C ARG A 101 -14.43 10.02 9.47
N VAL A 102 -15.22 10.95 8.95
CA VAL A 102 -16.42 10.61 8.18
C VAL A 102 -16.06 9.91 6.86
N VAL A 103 -14.95 10.28 6.22
CA VAL A 103 -14.51 9.62 4.99
C VAL A 103 -14.00 8.21 5.27
N VAL A 104 -13.20 8.01 6.32
CA VAL A 104 -12.71 6.67 6.68
C VAL A 104 -13.88 5.75 7.07
N LEU A 105 -14.88 6.24 7.80
CA LEU A 105 -16.11 5.48 8.08
C LEU A 105 -16.87 5.12 6.79
N THR A 106 -16.89 6.03 5.82
CA THR A 106 -17.46 5.74 4.49
C THR A 106 -16.69 4.62 3.79
N LEU A 107 -15.36 4.72 3.74
CA LEU A 107 -14.51 3.69 3.14
C LEU A 107 -14.69 2.34 3.84
N LYS A 108 -14.79 2.32 5.18
CA LYS A 108 -15.09 1.12 5.96
C LYS A 108 -16.41 0.45 5.53
N ASN A 109 -17.46 1.23 5.31
CA ASN A 109 -18.76 0.69 4.88
C ASN A 109 -18.71 0.13 3.45
N LEU A 110 -17.95 0.79 2.56
CA LEU A 110 -17.78 0.38 1.16
C LEU A 110 -16.83 -0.82 1.00
N LEU A 111 -15.95 -1.07 1.97
CA LEU A 111 -14.91 -2.08 1.90
C LEU A 111 -15.45 -3.49 1.68
N SER A 112 -16.59 -3.84 2.30
CA SER A 112 -17.20 -5.17 2.18
C SER A 112 -17.96 -5.38 0.86
N LYS A 113 -18.08 -4.36 0.01
CA LYS A 113 -19.00 -4.33 -1.13
C LYS A 113 -18.28 -4.59 -2.46
N GLY A 114 -18.57 -5.73 -3.08
CA GLY A 114 -18.04 -6.10 -4.40
C GLY A 114 -16.51 -5.97 -4.49
N THR A 115 -16.03 -5.31 -5.55
CA THR A 115 -14.60 -5.08 -5.85
C THR A 115 -14.03 -3.80 -5.25
N LEU A 116 -14.82 -3.04 -4.47
CA LEU A 116 -14.41 -1.73 -3.94
C LEU A 116 -13.17 -1.81 -3.05
N GLY A 117 -13.02 -2.89 -2.27
CA GLY A 117 -11.82 -3.11 -1.46
C GLY A 117 -10.55 -3.21 -2.28
N ALA A 118 -10.58 -3.86 -3.45
CA ALA A 118 -9.43 -3.95 -4.35
C ALA A 118 -9.12 -2.59 -4.98
N GLN A 119 -10.15 -1.89 -5.47
CA GLN A 119 -10.00 -0.55 -6.04
C GLN A 119 -9.41 0.46 -5.03
N MET A 120 -9.76 0.36 -3.74
CA MET A 120 -9.17 1.20 -2.70
C MET A 120 -7.65 1.04 -2.62
N VAL A 121 -7.15 -0.19 -2.79
CA VAL A 121 -5.72 -0.44 -2.78
C VAL A 121 -5.05 0.05 -4.06
N ASP A 122 -5.69 -0.14 -5.23
CA ASP A 122 -5.20 0.41 -6.51
C ASP A 122 -5.07 1.94 -6.46
N PHE A 123 -5.99 2.61 -5.77
CA PHE A 123 -5.92 4.06 -5.50
C PHE A 123 -5.00 4.43 -4.33
N GLN A 124 -4.18 3.50 -3.87
CA GLN A 124 -3.14 3.69 -2.85
C GLN A 124 -3.71 4.17 -1.51
N LEU A 125 -4.88 3.67 -1.09
CA LEU A 125 -5.40 3.89 0.26
C LEU A 125 -4.38 3.50 1.36
N PRO A 126 -3.56 2.43 1.24
CA PRO A 126 -2.54 2.13 2.24
C PRO A 126 -1.52 3.25 2.48
N GLN A 127 -1.31 4.17 1.54
CA GLN A 127 -0.43 5.32 1.75
C GLN A 127 -1.02 6.39 2.70
N VAL A 128 -2.33 6.37 2.95
CA VAL A 128 -2.96 7.27 3.95
C VAL A 128 -2.31 7.10 5.33
N VAL A 129 -1.79 5.93 5.64
CA VAL A 129 -1.17 5.70 6.96
C VAL A 129 0.12 6.52 7.10
N GLN A 130 0.77 6.88 5.99
CA GLN A 130 1.90 7.82 6.03
C GLN A 130 1.45 9.23 6.43
N SER A 131 0.27 9.68 5.98
CA SER A 131 -0.29 10.97 6.46
C SER A 131 -0.74 10.90 7.92
N LEU A 132 -1.12 9.72 8.42
CA LEU A 132 -1.36 9.50 9.85
C LEU A 132 -0.10 9.68 10.69
N LYS A 133 1.07 9.24 10.19
CA LYS A 133 2.34 9.44 10.91
C LYS A 133 2.76 10.91 10.97
N ALA A 134 2.41 11.70 9.95
CA ALA A 134 2.84 13.09 9.82
C ALA A 134 2.10 14.07 10.75
N GLN A 135 0.98 13.66 11.36
CA GLN A 135 0.09 14.54 12.11
C GLN A 135 -0.37 13.86 13.40
N ALA A 136 -0.61 14.64 14.46
CA ALA A 136 -1.19 14.14 15.70
C ALA A 136 -2.71 14.00 15.54
N TRP A 137 -3.18 12.77 15.40
CA TRP A 137 -4.60 12.44 15.34
C TRP A 137 -5.10 11.89 16.67
N SER A 138 -6.39 12.05 16.95
CA SER A 138 -7.03 11.40 18.09
C SER A 138 -7.05 9.87 17.95
N ASP A 139 -7.03 9.18 19.09
CA ASP A 139 -7.11 7.72 19.19
C ASP A 139 -8.28 7.16 18.37
N GLU A 140 -9.45 7.84 18.40
CA GLU A 140 -10.65 7.42 17.65
C GLU A 140 -10.41 7.39 16.14
N VAL A 141 -9.75 8.41 15.57
CA VAL A 141 -9.50 8.46 14.13
C VAL A 141 -8.49 7.41 13.71
N VAL A 142 -7.40 7.27 14.48
CA VAL A 142 -6.39 6.25 14.22
C VAL A 142 -7.02 4.85 14.30
N ARG A 143 -7.88 4.60 15.30
CA ARG A 143 -8.57 3.31 15.47
C ARG A 143 -9.41 2.95 14.27
N VAL A 144 -10.23 3.88 13.77
CA VAL A 144 -11.08 3.61 12.60
C VAL A 144 -10.24 3.31 11.36
N VAL A 145 -9.12 4.02 11.14
CA VAL A 145 -8.23 3.74 10.01
C VAL A 145 -7.56 2.38 10.16
N VAL A 146 -6.99 2.07 11.33
CA VAL A 146 -6.34 0.79 11.61
C VAL A 146 -7.32 -0.39 11.43
N LEU A 147 -8.55 -0.27 11.92
CA LEU A 147 -9.59 -1.28 11.71
C LEU A 147 -9.95 -1.44 10.23
N THR A 148 -9.97 -0.34 9.46
CA THR A 148 -10.22 -0.39 8.02
C THR A 148 -9.10 -1.15 7.30
N LEU A 149 -7.84 -0.88 7.64
CA LEU A 149 -6.68 -1.60 7.08
C LEU A 149 -6.68 -3.07 7.48
N LYS A 150 -6.99 -3.38 8.74
CA LYS A 150 -7.13 -4.77 9.22
C LYS A 150 -8.18 -5.52 8.40
N ASN A 151 -9.30 -4.87 8.08
CA ASN A 151 -10.33 -5.47 7.25
C ASN A 151 -9.93 -5.62 5.77
N LEU A 152 -9.05 -4.77 5.24
CA LEU A 152 -8.46 -4.97 3.90
C LEU A 152 -7.49 -6.14 3.89
N LEU A 153 -6.72 -6.31 4.97
CA LEU A 153 -5.73 -7.36 5.08
C LEU A 153 -6.33 -8.77 5.08
N SER A 154 -7.54 -8.93 5.63
CA SER A 154 -8.27 -10.20 5.59
C SER A 154 -8.85 -10.54 4.21
N LYS A 155 -8.74 -9.63 3.23
CA LYS A 155 -9.25 -9.81 1.87
C LYS A 155 -8.15 -10.17 0.88
N GLY A 156 -7.91 -11.48 0.71
CA GLY A 156 -7.20 -12.05 -0.45
C GLY A 156 -5.79 -11.50 -0.70
N THR A 157 -5.49 -11.16 -1.95
CA THR A 157 -4.16 -10.75 -2.45
C THR A 157 -3.73 -9.34 -2.00
N LEU A 158 -4.59 -8.59 -1.32
CA LEU A 158 -4.32 -7.20 -0.91
C LEU A 158 -3.21 -7.10 0.14
N GLY A 159 -3.00 -8.16 0.93
CA GLY A 159 -1.93 -8.20 1.92
C GLY A 159 -0.54 -7.99 1.33
N ALA A 160 -0.28 -8.45 0.10
CA ALA A 160 0.99 -8.26 -0.57
C ALA A 160 1.26 -6.78 -0.90
N GLN A 161 0.30 -6.14 -1.55
CA GLN A 161 0.38 -4.72 -1.88
C GLN A 161 0.54 -3.86 -0.61
N MET A 162 -0.13 -4.21 0.49
CA MET A 162 0.02 -3.52 1.78
C MET A 162 1.44 -3.62 2.34
N VAL A 163 2.10 -4.77 2.18
CA VAL A 163 3.52 -4.93 2.56
C VAL A 163 4.41 -4.06 1.66
N ASP A 164 4.17 -4.04 0.35
CA ASP A 164 4.95 -3.25 -0.61
C ASP A 164 4.88 -1.74 -0.33
N PHE A 165 3.74 -1.26 0.15
CA PHE A 165 3.57 0.13 0.61
C PHE A 165 4.22 0.45 1.97
N GLN A 166 5.03 -0.45 2.52
CA GLN A 166 5.74 -0.30 3.79
C GLN A 166 4.82 -0.13 5.00
N LEU A 167 3.58 -0.64 4.92
CA LEU A 167 2.64 -0.57 6.04
C LEU A 167 3.17 -1.17 7.36
N PRO A 168 3.95 -2.26 7.37
CA PRO A 168 4.55 -2.80 8.60
C PRO A 168 5.38 -1.76 9.38
N GLN A 169 6.17 -0.95 8.69
CA GLN A 169 7.01 0.08 9.32
C GLN A 169 6.16 1.23 9.90
N VAL A 170 5.04 1.54 9.24
CA VAL A 170 4.12 2.57 9.72
C VAL A 170 3.37 2.09 10.98
N VAL A 171 2.90 0.84 10.99
CA VAL A 171 2.25 0.25 12.18
C VAL A 171 3.21 0.22 13.38
N GLN A 172 4.49 -0.11 13.17
CA GLN A 172 5.51 -0.02 14.22
C GLN A 172 5.70 1.43 14.70
N SER A 173 5.75 2.39 13.78
CA SER A 173 5.85 3.82 14.14
C SER A 173 4.64 4.30 14.94
N LEU A 174 3.44 3.84 14.61
CA LEU A 174 2.22 4.16 15.35
C LEU A 174 2.26 3.51 16.74
N LYS A 175 2.62 2.24 16.87
CA LYS A 175 2.73 1.55 18.16
C LYS A 175 3.75 2.18 19.11
N ALA A 176 4.76 2.86 18.60
CA ALA A 176 5.74 3.59 19.42
C ALA A 176 5.17 4.87 20.05
N GLN A 177 3.98 5.32 19.64
CA GLN A 177 3.29 6.47 20.24
C GLN A 177 2.52 6.05 21.51
N ALA A 178 2.33 7.01 22.41
CA ALA A 178 1.61 6.80 23.67
C ALA A 178 0.08 6.90 23.46
N TRP A 179 -0.54 5.78 23.08
CA TRP A 179 -2.00 5.69 22.96
C TRP A 179 -2.66 5.34 24.29
N SER A 180 -3.87 5.85 24.50
CA SER A 180 -4.70 5.57 25.69
C SER A 180 -5.86 4.62 25.41
N ASP A 181 -6.30 4.54 24.15
CA ASP A 181 -7.37 3.66 23.68
C ASP A 181 -6.89 2.20 23.56
N GLU A 182 -7.42 1.33 24.43
CA GLU A 182 -7.09 -0.11 24.45
C GLU A 182 -7.53 -0.83 23.16
N ASP A 183 -8.69 -0.47 22.59
CA ASP A 183 -9.18 -1.06 21.34
C ASP A 183 -8.25 -0.70 20.18
N LEU A 184 -7.69 0.52 20.20
CA LEU A 184 -6.71 0.95 19.19
C LEU A 184 -5.43 0.11 19.29
N LEU A 185 -4.91 -0.08 20.50
CA LEU A 185 -3.72 -0.89 20.73
C LEU A 185 -3.93 -2.34 20.27
N GLU A 186 -5.09 -2.93 20.58
CA GLU A 186 -5.47 -4.26 20.10
C GLU A 186 -5.56 -4.31 18.56
N ALA A 187 -6.20 -3.31 17.95
CA ALA A 187 -6.31 -3.22 16.50
C ALA A 187 -4.93 -3.10 15.82
N LEU A 188 -4.02 -2.32 16.39
CA LEU A 188 -2.63 -2.17 15.91
C LEU A 188 -1.85 -3.49 16.02
N ASN A 189 -1.96 -4.18 17.15
CA ASN A 189 -1.30 -5.48 17.36
C ASN A 189 -1.79 -6.52 16.35
N SER A 190 -3.11 -6.63 16.18
CA SER A 190 -3.72 -7.57 15.25
C SER A 190 -3.37 -7.25 13.79
N LEU A 191 -3.30 -5.97 13.42
CA LEU A 191 -2.85 -5.55 12.08
C LEU A 191 -1.38 -5.90 11.84
N GLU A 192 -0.50 -5.68 12.83
CA GLU A 192 0.92 -6.03 12.73
C GLU A 192 1.12 -7.54 12.54
N GLU A 193 0.43 -8.36 13.31
CA GLU A 193 0.50 -9.81 13.23
C GLU A 193 0.07 -10.33 11.85
N GLY A 194 -1.09 -9.87 11.36
CA GLY A 194 -1.55 -10.25 10.03
C GLY A 194 -0.60 -9.80 8.91
N LEU A 195 0.08 -8.66 9.06
CA LEU A 195 1.08 -8.20 8.10
C LEU A 195 2.32 -9.09 8.13
N LYS A 196 2.79 -9.50 9.32
CA LYS A 196 3.89 -10.46 9.47
C LYS A 196 3.56 -11.82 8.84
N ASP A 197 2.33 -12.30 9.01
CA ASP A 197 1.88 -13.54 8.39
C ASP A 197 1.83 -13.45 6.87
N ASN A 198 1.39 -12.31 6.33
CA ASN A 198 1.43 -12.06 4.89
C ASN A 198 2.87 -11.97 4.38
N ILE A 199 3.79 -11.33 5.11
CA ILE A 199 5.23 -11.33 4.77
C ILE A 199 5.73 -12.77 4.70
N LYS A 200 5.50 -13.59 5.73
CA LYS A 200 5.92 -15.01 5.75
C LYS A 200 5.36 -15.81 4.57
N LYS A 201 4.08 -15.60 4.22
CA LYS A 201 3.44 -16.26 3.07
C LYS A 201 3.96 -15.77 1.73
N LEU A 202 4.43 -14.53 1.63
CA LEU A 202 5.03 -13.98 0.41
C LEU A 202 6.51 -14.36 0.32
N SER A 203 7.18 -14.50 1.45
CA SER A 203 8.57 -14.94 1.58
C SER A 203 8.71 -16.47 1.64
N SER A 204 7.75 -17.24 1.13
CA SER A 204 7.96 -18.69 1.02
C SER A 204 8.98 -18.96 -0.08
N PHE A 205 9.99 -19.79 0.20
CA PHE A 205 11.03 -20.15 -0.76
C PHE A 205 10.46 -20.75 -2.06
N ASP A 206 9.35 -21.49 -2.01
CA ASP A 206 8.71 -22.05 -3.21
C ASP A 206 8.22 -20.98 -4.19
N LYS A 207 7.70 -19.85 -3.69
CA LYS A 207 7.26 -18.74 -4.55
C LYS A 207 8.45 -18.05 -5.20
N TYR A 208 9.52 -17.82 -4.43
CA TYR A 208 10.78 -17.31 -4.95
C TYR A 208 11.33 -18.22 -6.05
N LYS A 209 11.33 -19.53 -5.82
CA LYS A 209 11.76 -20.54 -6.78
C LYS A 209 10.96 -20.45 -8.08
N GLN A 210 9.64 -20.36 -7.99
CA GLN A 210 8.76 -20.21 -9.15
C GLN A 210 9.05 -18.92 -9.91
N GLU A 211 9.19 -17.78 -9.23
CA GLU A 211 9.52 -16.49 -9.84
C GLU A 211 10.84 -16.53 -10.62
N VAL A 212 11.89 -17.07 -10.00
CA VAL A 212 13.21 -17.24 -10.65
C VAL A 212 13.12 -18.16 -11.86
N LEU A 213 12.41 -19.29 -11.75
CA LEU A 213 12.25 -20.25 -12.85
C LEU A 213 11.44 -19.70 -14.02
N LEU A 214 10.50 -18.77 -13.77
CA LEU A 214 9.76 -18.05 -14.81
C LEU A 214 10.61 -16.97 -15.50
N GLY A 215 11.73 -16.56 -14.91
CA GLY A 215 12.66 -15.59 -15.47
C GLY A 215 12.17 -14.14 -15.49
N HIS A 216 11.04 -13.85 -14.82
CA HIS A 216 10.46 -12.52 -14.70
C HIS A 216 10.45 -12.14 -13.22
N LEU A 217 11.44 -11.37 -12.78
CA LEU A 217 11.62 -11.00 -11.38
C LEU A 217 11.15 -9.56 -11.15
N ASP A 218 10.36 -9.34 -10.10
CA ASP A 218 9.99 -7.99 -9.64
C ASP A 218 10.31 -7.82 -8.15
N TRP A 219 10.41 -6.58 -7.71
CA TRP A 219 10.64 -6.28 -6.31
C TRP A 219 9.47 -6.70 -5.44
N SER A 220 9.66 -7.83 -4.77
CA SER A 220 8.76 -8.33 -3.74
C SER A 220 9.48 -8.42 -2.37
N PRO A 221 8.74 -8.63 -1.26
CA PRO A 221 9.33 -8.67 0.08
C PRO A 221 10.42 -9.74 0.24
N MET A 222 10.34 -10.86 -0.48
CA MET A 222 11.29 -11.96 -0.36
C MET A 222 12.72 -11.58 -0.80
N HIS A 223 12.87 -10.70 -1.80
CA HIS A 223 14.19 -10.22 -2.22
C HIS A 223 14.83 -9.34 -1.15
N LYS A 224 14.03 -8.51 -0.45
CA LYS A 224 14.52 -7.45 0.45
C LYS A 224 14.61 -7.89 1.91
N ASP A 225 13.93 -8.96 2.31
CA ASP A 225 13.86 -9.40 3.71
C ASP A 225 15.12 -10.19 4.13
N CYS A 226 15.86 -9.67 5.11
CA CYS A 226 17.04 -10.33 5.66
C CYS A 226 16.71 -11.66 6.35
N LEU A 227 15.52 -11.81 6.95
CA LEU A 227 15.12 -13.07 7.59
C LEU A 227 14.89 -14.17 6.54
N PHE A 228 14.24 -13.84 5.42
CA PHE A 228 14.08 -14.76 4.29
C PHE A 228 15.41 -15.37 3.85
N TRP A 229 16.41 -14.52 3.60
CA TRP A 229 17.73 -14.99 3.17
C TRP A 229 18.42 -15.84 4.23
N ARG A 230 18.33 -15.48 5.52
CA ARG A 230 18.94 -16.27 6.60
C ARG A 230 18.30 -17.65 6.76
N GLU A 231 16.97 -17.73 6.72
CA GLU A 231 16.24 -18.97 6.93
C GLU A 231 16.34 -19.92 5.75
N ASN A 232 16.44 -19.40 4.53
CA ASN A 232 16.39 -20.21 3.31
C ASN A 232 17.76 -20.39 2.62
N ILE A 233 18.86 -19.89 3.21
CA ILE A 233 20.15 -19.86 2.53
C ILE A 233 20.65 -21.24 2.10
N THR A 234 20.37 -22.27 2.90
CA THR A 234 20.74 -23.66 2.62
C THR A 234 19.92 -24.25 1.48
N ASN A 235 18.69 -23.78 1.27
CA ASN A 235 17.82 -24.28 0.20
C ASN A 235 18.34 -23.85 -1.19
N PHE A 236 19.18 -22.82 -1.26
CA PHE A 236 19.87 -22.44 -2.51
C PHE A 236 20.94 -23.45 -2.94
N GLU A 237 21.38 -24.36 -2.04
CA GLU A 237 22.32 -25.44 -2.37
C GLU A 237 21.64 -26.60 -3.11
N GLU A 238 20.31 -26.66 -3.11
CA GLU A 238 19.54 -27.73 -3.77
C GLU A 238 19.83 -27.80 -5.28
N ASN A 239 19.84 -29.04 -5.79
CA ASN A 239 19.99 -29.35 -7.22
C ASN A 239 21.22 -28.68 -7.85
N ASP A 240 22.36 -28.75 -7.16
CA ASP A 240 23.64 -28.16 -7.60
C ASP A 240 23.50 -26.66 -7.90
N PHE A 241 22.95 -25.93 -6.93
CA PHE A 241 22.74 -24.49 -7.01
C PHE A 241 21.86 -24.05 -8.21
N GLN A 242 20.85 -24.85 -8.55
CA GLN A 242 19.97 -24.61 -9.71
C GLN A 242 19.46 -23.17 -9.77
N ILE A 243 19.02 -22.62 -8.63
CA ILE A 243 18.44 -21.28 -8.55
C ILE A 243 19.47 -20.20 -8.85
N LEU A 244 20.69 -20.32 -8.33
CA LEU A 244 21.79 -19.40 -8.70
C LEU A 244 22.14 -19.52 -10.17
N ARG A 245 22.18 -20.73 -10.72
CA ARG A 245 22.45 -20.95 -12.15
C ARG A 245 21.39 -20.30 -13.03
N VAL A 246 20.11 -20.39 -12.65
CA VAL A 246 19.01 -19.73 -13.38
C VAL A 246 19.12 -18.21 -13.26
N LEU A 247 19.33 -17.65 -12.06
CA LEU A 247 19.58 -16.22 -11.88
C LEU A 247 20.72 -15.71 -12.79
N ILE A 248 21.83 -16.44 -12.80
CA ILE A 248 22.99 -16.13 -13.66
C ILE A 248 22.64 -16.20 -15.14
N THR A 249 21.78 -17.15 -15.54
CA THR A 249 21.29 -17.27 -16.92
C THR A 249 20.38 -16.09 -17.28
N VAL A 250 19.51 -15.65 -16.36
CA VAL A 250 18.63 -14.49 -16.54
C VAL A 250 19.43 -13.21 -16.84
N LEU A 251 20.62 -13.04 -16.24
CA LEU A 251 21.52 -11.92 -16.56
C LEU A 251 21.95 -11.88 -18.03
N ASP A 252 22.05 -13.04 -18.69
CA ASP A 252 22.50 -13.14 -20.08
C ASP A 252 21.33 -13.01 -21.09
N ILE A 253 20.10 -13.35 -20.69
CA ILE A 253 18.93 -13.43 -21.59
C ILE A 253 17.93 -12.28 -21.43
N SER A 254 17.86 -11.66 -20.26
CA SER A 254 16.85 -10.62 -19.98
C SER A 254 17.33 -9.25 -20.41
N ASN A 255 16.45 -8.51 -21.09
CA ASN A 255 16.64 -7.09 -21.39
C ASN A 255 15.80 -6.18 -20.49
N ASP A 256 15.02 -6.75 -19.57
CA ASP A 256 14.20 -5.96 -18.64
C ASP A 256 15.09 -5.38 -17.52
N PRO A 257 15.24 -4.05 -17.42
CA PRO A 257 16.10 -3.43 -16.42
C PRO A 257 15.69 -3.78 -15.00
N ARG A 258 14.41 -4.00 -14.74
CA ARG A 258 13.92 -4.32 -13.40
C ARG A 258 14.33 -5.73 -12.99
N THR A 259 14.08 -6.72 -13.84
CA THR A 259 14.57 -8.09 -13.65
C THR A 259 16.08 -8.12 -13.43
N LEU A 260 16.87 -7.43 -14.27
CA LEU A 260 18.33 -7.37 -14.11
C LEU A 260 18.76 -6.77 -12.76
N ALA A 261 18.10 -5.69 -12.31
CA ALA A 261 18.38 -5.07 -11.03
C ALA A 261 18.08 -5.99 -9.85
N VAL A 262 16.97 -6.74 -9.89
CA VAL A 262 16.60 -7.72 -8.86
C VAL A 262 17.61 -8.87 -8.84
N VAL A 263 17.98 -9.43 -9.98
CA VAL A 263 18.92 -10.53 -10.06
C VAL A 263 20.31 -10.16 -9.52
N CYS A 264 20.83 -8.99 -9.90
CA CYS A 264 22.09 -8.50 -9.33
C CYS A 264 22.01 -8.33 -7.82
N PHE A 265 20.88 -7.83 -7.31
CA PHE A 265 20.67 -7.69 -5.88
C PHE A 265 20.60 -9.04 -5.16
N ASP A 266 19.88 -10.01 -5.70
CA ASP A 266 19.73 -11.36 -5.11
C ASP A 266 21.06 -12.09 -5.00
N LEU A 267 21.89 -12.04 -6.05
CA LEU A 267 23.26 -12.56 -6.00
C LEU A 267 24.06 -11.90 -4.87
N SER A 268 23.88 -10.59 -4.68
CA SER A 268 24.51 -9.85 -3.60
C SER A 268 24.01 -10.31 -2.21
N GLN A 269 22.73 -10.68 -2.08
CA GLN A 269 22.16 -11.17 -0.83
C GLN A 269 22.65 -12.58 -0.51
N PHE A 270 22.73 -13.47 -1.51
CA PHE A 270 23.32 -14.79 -1.34
C PHE A 270 24.78 -14.71 -0.86
N ILE A 271 25.60 -13.85 -1.47
CA ILE A 271 27.00 -13.63 -1.04
C ILE A 271 27.09 -13.15 0.41
N GLN A 272 26.15 -12.31 0.85
CA GLN A 272 26.14 -11.76 2.20
C GLN A 272 25.79 -12.82 3.25
N HIS A 273 24.82 -13.70 2.96
CA HIS A 273 24.23 -14.59 3.96
C HIS A 273 24.83 -16.01 3.94
N HIS A 274 25.37 -16.46 2.79
CA HIS A 274 25.97 -17.79 2.69
C HIS A 274 27.46 -17.76 3.10
N PRO A 275 27.93 -18.64 4.02
CA PRO A 275 29.33 -18.66 4.47
C PRO A 275 30.35 -18.75 3.33
N SER A 276 30.07 -19.60 2.35
CA SER A 276 30.90 -19.81 1.14
C SER A 276 30.39 -19.03 -0.09
N GLY A 277 29.47 -18.07 0.08
CA GLY A 277 28.73 -17.47 -1.03
C GLY A 277 29.63 -16.83 -2.10
N ARG A 278 30.77 -16.25 -1.69
CA ARG A 278 31.75 -15.67 -2.61
C ARG A 278 32.41 -16.70 -3.50
N LEU A 279 32.84 -17.82 -2.92
CA LEU A 279 33.50 -18.89 -3.66
C LEU A 279 32.52 -19.48 -4.67
N ILE A 280 31.31 -19.81 -4.22
CA ILE A 280 30.26 -20.39 -5.06
C ILE A 280 29.91 -19.46 -6.23
N VAL A 281 29.63 -18.17 -5.97
CA VAL A 281 29.25 -17.23 -7.03
C VAL A 281 30.41 -16.95 -7.99
N ALA A 282 31.66 -17.00 -7.51
CA ALA A 282 32.84 -16.92 -8.37
C ALA A 282 32.99 -18.18 -9.26
N ASP A 283 32.83 -19.37 -8.68
CA ASP A 283 32.92 -20.66 -9.39
C ASP A 283 31.83 -20.82 -10.45
N LEU A 284 30.63 -20.29 -10.18
CA LEU A 284 29.52 -20.20 -11.14
C LEU A 284 29.73 -19.13 -12.23
N LYS A 285 30.86 -18.41 -12.22
CA LYS A 285 31.23 -17.37 -13.20
C LYS A 285 30.20 -16.23 -13.29
N ALA A 286 29.57 -15.86 -12.18
CA ALA A 286 28.63 -14.73 -12.16
C ALA A 286 29.35 -13.37 -12.25
N LYS A 287 30.60 -13.31 -11.76
CA LYS A 287 31.40 -12.08 -11.66
C LYS A 287 31.46 -11.30 -12.99
N GLU A 288 31.86 -11.97 -14.06
CA GLU A 288 32.02 -11.33 -15.38
C GLU A 288 30.70 -10.82 -15.93
N ARG A 289 29.60 -11.52 -15.65
CA ARG A 289 28.24 -11.14 -16.09
C ARG A 289 27.76 -9.90 -15.37
N VAL A 290 27.89 -9.86 -14.03
CA VAL A 290 27.48 -8.69 -13.23
C VAL A 290 28.36 -7.47 -13.56
N MET A 291 29.65 -7.65 -13.83
CA MET A 291 30.54 -6.54 -14.23
C MET A 291 30.08 -5.81 -15.49
N LYS A 292 29.49 -6.53 -16.46
CA LYS A 292 28.94 -5.91 -17.68
C LYS A 292 27.80 -4.93 -17.39
N LEU A 293 27.09 -5.12 -16.27
CA LEU A 293 25.93 -4.34 -15.87
C LEU A 293 26.26 -3.14 -14.97
N MET A 294 27.53 -2.95 -14.58
CA MET A 294 27.94 -1.83 -13.71
C MET A 294 27.83 -0.45 -14.40
N ASN A 295 27.79 -0.40 -15.73
CA ASN A 295 27.65 0.83 -16.51
C ASN A 295 26.33 0.84 -17.31
N HIS A 296 25.30 0.19 -16.79
CA HIS A 296 24.01 0.09 -17.46
C HIS A 296 23.28 1.45 -17.45
N GLU A 297 22.50 1.72 -18.51
CA GLU A 297 21.76 3.00 -18.67
C GLU A 297 20.78 3.26 -17.53
N ASN A 298 20.16 2.19 -17.02
CA ASN A 298 19.29 2.25 -15.86
C ASN A 298 20.11 2.32 -14.55
N ALA A 299 19.89 3.39 -13.77
CA ALA A 299 20.59 3.64 -12.51
C ALA A 299 20.35 2.56 -11.43
N GLU A 300 19.19 1.90 -11.42
CA GLU A 300 18.85 0.84 -10.47
C GLU A 300 19.68 -0.43 -10.74
N VAL A 301 19.82 -0.81 -12.01
CA VAL A 301 20.69 -1.92 -12.44
C VAL A 301 22.13 -1.66 -12.01
N THR A 302 22.64 -0.47 -12.35
CA THR A 302 24.00 -0.05 -12.01
C THR A 302 24.23 -0.11 -10.49
N LYS A 303 23.29 0.42 -9.70
CA LYS A 303 23.37 0.37 -8.23
C LYS A 303 23.41 -1.06 -7.69
N SER A 304 22.54 -1.95 -8.16
CA SER A 304 22.50 -3.35 -7.72
C SER A 304 23.74 -4.14 -8.17
N ALA A 305 24.22 -3.93 -9.40
CA ALA A 305 25.42 -4.56 -9.92
C ALA A 305 26.67 -4.15 -9.13
N LEU A 306 26.81 -2.85 -8.84
CA LEU A 306 27.89 -2.32 -8.00
C LEU A 306 27.87 -2.95 -6.60
N LEU A 307 26.69 -3.04 -5.96
CA LEU A 307 26.55 -3.68 -4.64
C LEU A 307 26.99 -5.15 -4.67
N CYS A 308 26.57 -5.90 -5.69
CA CYS A 308 26.96 -7.29 -5.85
C CYS A 308 28.48 -7.46 -6.00
N ILE A 309 29.10 -6.64 -6.85
CA ILE A 309 30.55 -6.65 -7.07
C ILE A 309 31.31 -6.25 -5.80
N GLN A 310 30.87 -5.20 -5.09
CA GLN A 310 31.45 -4.79 -3.82
C GLN A 310 31.46 -5.94 -2.80
N ARG A 311 30.35 -6.68 -2.68
CA ARG A 311 30.26 -7.83 -1.75
C ARG A 311 31.11 -9.02 -2.17
N LEU A 312 31.32 -9.19 -3.48
CA LEU A 312 32.16 -10.25 -4.02
C LEU A 312 33.65 -9.99 -3.72
N PHE A 313 34.09 -8.72 -3.71
CA PHE A 313 35.50 -8.34 -3.49
C PHE A 313 35.87 -7.93 -2.06
N LEU A 314 34.99 -7.24 -1.32
CA LEU A 314 35.33 -6.69 -0.01
C LEU A 314 35.08 -7.73 1.10
N GLY A 315 36.07 -8.05 1.93
CA GLY A 315 35.92 -8.90 3.14
C GLY A 315 34.70 -8.52 4.00
N SER A 316 34.07 -9.47 4.69
CA SER A 316 32.84 -9.23 5.49
C SER A 316 32.97 -8.06 6.48
N LYS A 317 34.19 -7.81 6.98
CA LYS A 317 34.53 -6.68 7.85
C LYS A 317 34.52 -5.30 7.17
N TYR A 318 34.73 -5.19 5.86
CA TYR A 318 34.83 -3.90 5.16
C TYR A 318 33.49 -3.46 4.54
N ALA A 319 32.62 -4.40 4.17
CA ALA A 319 31.31 -4.10 3.61
C ALA A 319 30.36 -3.42 4.61
N SER A 320 30.50 -3.71 5.91
CA SER A 320 29.69 -3.09 6.98
C SER A 320 30.04 -1.61 7.23
N PHE A 321 31.26 -1.15 6.91
CA PHE A 321 31.68 0.25 7.10
C PHE A 321 31.19 1.19 5.99
N LEU A 322 30.77 0.66 4.83
CA LEU A 322 30.26 1.45 3.70
C LEU A 322 28.74 1.58 3.71
N GLN A 323 28.06 0.97 4.68
CA GLN A 323 26.61 1.03 4.86
C GLN A 323 26.19 1.94 6.04
N ALA A 324 27.14 2.69 6.61
CA ALA A 324 26.89 3.75 7.60
C ALA A 324 26.80 5.12 6.91
#